data_AF-A0AAD6S7A0-F1
#
_entry.id   AF-A0AAD6S7A0-F1
#
_cell.length_a   1.000
_cell.length_b   1.000
_cell.length_c   1.000
_cell.angle_alpha   90.00
_cell.angle_beta   90.00
_cell.angle_gamma   90.00
#
_symmetry.space_group_name_H-M   'P 1'
#
loop_
_entity.id
_entity.type
_entity.pdbx_description
1 polymer ?
#
loop_
_entity_poly.entity_id
_entity_poly.type
_entity_poly.pdbx_seq_one_letter_code
_entity_poly.pdbx_strand_id
1 'polypeptide(L)'
;MRRKLTRGIARFRKLQATYTPGALQALARRPDDPTKTPERTPLMLPSALTADERKNGCMAGVEYTEAIARDGQCGAALLRLRHQLHVKSRFITYKKKNSRHQGANTRSRTLVARNESKLCLHSEKYQTAWGAIRALNGGDAAKVGWRKLCQGDIRLMEDAEDLRKRNKRRKREDARRKAKEQRLIAEGELIEPEDDEEGDNAAGTARPENRRVLSWIWMVTGTTGSDVEIEEALRIEWAKAYVRSRR
;
A
#
# COMPACT_ATOMS: atom_id res chain seq x y z
N MET A 1 -17.04 0.55 24.42
CA MET A 1 -16.92 0.26 22.97
C MET A 1 -17.67 -1.01 22.54
N ARG A 2 -17.47 -2.15 23.23
CA ARG A 2 -18.14 -3.44 22.95
C ARG A 2 -19.68 -3.39 22.86
N ARG A 3 -20.35 -2.71 23.80
CA ARG A 3 -21.83 -2.53 23.77
C ARG A 3 -22.36 -1.84 22.52
N LYS A 4 -21.59 -0.92 21.92
CA LYS A 4 -21.98 -0.25 20.67
C LYS A 4 -21.85 -1.21 19.49
N LEU A 5 -20.77 -2.00 19.48
CA LEU A 5 -20.52 -3.01 18.46
C LEU A 5 -21.58 -4.11 18.49
N THR A 6 -21.92 -4.65 19.67
CA THR A 6 -22.96 -5.69 19.79
C THR A 6 -24.31 -5.21 19.27
N ARG A 7 -24.74 -4.00 19.64
CA ARG A 7 -25.96 -3.39 19.11
C ARG A 7 -25.89 -3.14 17.60
N GLY A 8 -24.73 -2.74 17.08
CA GLY A 8 -24.50 -2.60 15.64
C GLY A 8 -24.64 -3.92 14.89
N ILE A 9 -24.04 -5.00 15.41
CA ILE A 9 -24.16 -6.35 14.86
C ILE A 9 -25.62 -6.81 14.89
N ALA A 10 -26.33 -6.63 16.01
CA ALA A 10 -27.74 -7.02 16.10
C ALA A 10 -28.62 -6.27 15.09
N ARG A 11 -28.40 -4.96 14.91
CA ARG A 11 -29.08 -4.18 13.85
C ARG A 11 -28.75 -4.71 12.45
N PHE A 12 -27.48 -5.05 12.22
CA PHE A 12 -27.05 -5.63 10.95
C PHE A 12 -27.71 -7.00 10.69
N ARG A 13 -27.86 -7.86 11.71
CA ARG A 13 -28.57 -9.14 11.58
C ARG A 13 -30.02 -8.97 11.13
N LYS A 14 -30.71 -7.93 11.63
CA LYS A 14 -32.08 -7.61 11.17
C LYS A 14 -32.11 -7.26 9.68
N LEU A 15 -31.14 -6.47 9.20
CA LEU A 15 -31.01 -6.17 7.77
C LEU A 15 -30.67 -7.41 6.96
N GLN A 16 -29.82 -8.30 7.48
CA GLN A 16 -29.51 -9.56 6.81
C GLN A 16 -30.74 -10.45 6.67
N ALA A 17 -31.62 -10.52 7.66
CA ALA A 17 -32.86 -11.28 7.54
C ALA A 17 -33.72 -10.83 6.35
N THR A 18 -33.70 -9.53 6.02
CA THR A 18 -34.44 -8.97 4.88
C THR A 18 -33.70 -9.12 3.55
N TYR A 19 -32.41 -8.77 3.50
CA TYR A 19 -31.67 -8.62 2.25
C TYR A 19 -30.72 -9.78 1.92
N THR A 20 -30.22 -10.49 2.94
CA THR A 20 -29.23 -11.58 2.79
C THR A 20 -29.51 -12.74 3.77
N PRO A 21 -30.70 -13.36 3.74
CA PRO A 21 -31.06 -14.44 4.67
C PRO A 21 -30.10 -15.64 4.64
N GLY A 22 -29.49 -15.94 3.48
CA GLY A 22 -28.47 -16.99 3.35
C GLY A 22 -27.25 -16.77 4.24
N ALA A 23 -26.91 -15.51 4.53
CA ALA A 23 -25.84 -15.18 5.47
C ALA A 23 -26.13 -15.64 6.90
N LEU A 24 -27.40 -15.55 7.33
CA LEU A 24 -27.83 -16.02 8.64
C LEU A 24 -27.82 -17.54 8.73
N GLN A 25 -28.23 -18.23 7.65
CA GLN A 25 -28.17 -19.69 7.59
C GLN A 25 -26.73 -20.19 7.65
N ALA A 26 -25.81 -19.57 6.91
CA ALA A 26 -24.39 -19.89 6.95
C ALA A 26 -23.76 -19.62 8.34
N LEU A 27 -24.28 -18.64 9.08
CA LEU A 27 -23.87 -18.38 10.46
C LEU A 27 -24.38 -19.43 11.43
N ALA A 28 -25.65 -19.84 11.30
CA ALA A 28 -26.25 -20.84 12.18
C ALA A 28 -25.58 -22.23 12.05
N ARG A 29 -25.00 -22.52 10.88
CA ARG A 29 -24.21 -23.76 10.65
C ARG A 29 -22.85 -23.75 11.35
N ARG A 30 -22.32 -22.59 11.73
CA ARG A 30 -21.02 -22.51 12.41
C ARG A 30 -21.21 -22.85 13.90
N PRO A 31 -20.27 -23.58 14.51
CA PRO A 31 -20.33 -23.85 15.94
C PRO A 31 -20.28 -22.54 16.73
N ASP A 32 -21.14 -22.45 17.74
CA ASP A 32 -21.12 -21.34 18.67
C ASP A 32 -19.95 -21.51 19.65
N ASP A 33 -19.07 -20.52 19.69
CA ASP A 33 -17.96 -20.43 20.64
C ASP A 33 -18.42 -19.57 21.82
N PRO A 34 -18.50 -20.10 23.05
CA PRO A 34 -18.94 -19.35 24.22
C PRO A 34 -17.96 -18.23 24.62
N THR A 35 -16.72 -18.25 24.11
CA THR A 35 -15.71 -17.20 24.37
C THR A 35 -15.71 -16.07 23.31
N LYS A 36 -16.67 -16.10 22.39
CA LYS A 36 -16.70 -15.21 21.22
C LYS A 36 -16.92 -13.75 21.61
N THR A 37 -15.86 -12.96 21.44
CA THR A 37 -15.94 -11.51 21.61
C THR A 37 -16.62 -10.87 20.39
N PRO A 38 -17.34 -9.74 20.56
CA PRO A 38 -18.05 -9.11 19.45
C PRO A 38 -17.13 -8.64 18.33
N GLU A 39 -15.85 -8.39 18.61
CA GLU A 39 -14.83 -8.03 17.62
C GLU A 39 -14.46 -9.19 16.68
N ARG A 40 -14.67 -10.44 17.12
CA ARG A 40 -14.37 -11.66 16.36
C ARG A 40 -15.59 -12.26 15.68
N THR A 41 -16.77 -11.67 15.86
CA THR A 41 -18.00 -12.18 15.25
C THR A 41 -18.00 -11.93 13.74
N PRO A 42 -18.06 -13.00 12.90
CA PRO A 42 -18.07 -12.82 11.46
C PRO A 42 -19.38 -12.17 11.01
N LEU A 43 -19.28 -11.09 10.22
CA LEU A 43 -20.47 -10.40 9.70
C LEU A 43 -21.17 -11.19 8.58
N MET A 44 -20.44 -12.02 7.82
CA MET A 44 -20.95 -12.78 6.67
C MET A 44 -21.64 -11.88 5.65
N LEU A 45 -20.83 -11.21 4.83
CA LEU A 45 -21.31 -10.44 3.69
C LEU A 45 -21.50 -11.37 2.48
N PRO A 46 -22.22 -10.96 1.43
CA PRO A 46 -22.38 -11.75 0.20
C PRO A 46 -21.05 -12.30 -0.32
N SER A 47 -19.98 -11.50 -0.35
CA SER A 47 -18.64 -11.94 -0.77
C SER A 47 -18.03 -13.08 0.07
N ALA A 48 -18.52 -13.34 1.28
CA ALA A 48 -18.08 -14.41 2.16
C ALA A 48 -18.92 -15.70 2.03
N LEU A 49 -19.97 -15.69 1.21
CA LEU A 49 -20.85 -16.82 0.94
C LEU A 49 -20.43 -17.56 -0.33
N THR A 50 -20.76 -18.85 -0.40
CA THR A 50 -20.61 -19.65 -1.61
C THR A 50 -21.60 -19.20 -2.70
N ALA A 51 -21.31 -19.50 -3.97
CA ALA A 51 -22.18 -19.07 -5.07
C ALA A 51 -23.63 -19.58 -4.92
N ASP A 52 -23.80 -20.82 -4.43
CA ASP A 52 -25.12 -21.41 -4.21
C ASP A 52 -25.88 -20.75 -3.06
N GLU A 53 -25.18 -20.46 -1.95
CA GLU A 53 -25.77 -19.74 -0.81
C GLU A 53 -26.17 -18.31 -1.18
N ARG A 54 -25.43 -17.65 -2.08
CA ARG A 54 -25.81 -16.32 -2.58
C ARG A 54 -27.02 -16.39 -3.48
N LYS A 55 -27.04 -17.32 -4.44
CA LYS A 55 -28.14 -17.48 -5.39
C LYS A 55 -29.47 -17.75 -4.69
N ASN A 56 -29.47 -18.56 -3.63
CA ASN A 56 -30.68 -18.96 -2.92
C ASN A 56 -31.00 -18.06 -1.71
N GLY A 57 -30.06 -17.23 -1.26
CA GLY A 57 -30.12 -16.56 0.03
C GLY A 57 -29.82 -15.06 0.01
N CYS A 58 -29.54 -14.45 -1.13
CA CYS A 58 -29.36 -13.00 -1.26
C CYS A 58 -30.42 -12.41 -2.17
N MET A 59 -30.96 -11.24 -1.79
CA MET A 59 -31.82 -10.47 -2.67
C MET A 59 -31.03 -9.98 -3.89
N ALA A 60 -31.67 -9.95 -5.05
CA ALA A 60 -31.07 -9.47 -6.29
C ALA A 60 -30.49 -8.05 -6.13
N GLY A 61 -29.31 -7.80 -6.70
CA GLY A 61 -28.64 -6.50 -6.66
C GLY A 61 -27.81 -6.23 -5.39
N VAL A 62 -27.96 -7.01 -4.31
CA VAL A 62 -27.13 -6.83 -3.10
C VAL A 62 -25.65 -7.15 -3.38
N GLU A 63 -25.38 -8.15 -4.20
CA GLU A 63 -24.02 -8.49 -4.64
C GLU A 63 -23.36 -7.33 -5.40
N TYR A 64 -24.09 -6.71 -6.33
CA TYR A 64 -23.65 -5.54 -7.08
C TYR A 64 -23.38 -4.34 -6.16
N THR A 65 -24.28 -4.10 -5.21
CA THR A 65 -24.14 -3.02 -4.21
C THR A 65 -22.89 -3.25 -3.34
N GLU A 66 -22.63 -4.48 -2.92
CA GLU A 66 -21.40 -4.80 -2.21
C GLU A 66 -20.19 -4.54 -3.10
N ALA A 67 -20.19 -4.99 -4.36
CA ALA A 67 -19.07 -4.81 -5.28
C ALA A 67 -18.69 -3.32 -5.43
N ILE A 68 -19.67 -2.42 -5.62
CA ILE A 68 -19.42 -0.97 -5.67
C ILE A 68 -18.83 -0.46 -4.36
N ALA A 69 -19.39 -0.89 -3.22
CA ALA A 69 -18.87 -0.48 -1.92
C ALA A 69 -17.43 -0.96 -1.70
N ARG A 70 -17.07 -2.15 -2.20
CA ARG A 70 -15.70 -2.68 -2.15
C ARG A 70 -14.75 -1.95 -3.10
N ASP A 71 -15.21 -1.57 -4.27
CA ASP A 71 -14.45 -0.77 -5.23
C ASP A 71 -14.01 0.57 -4.58
N GLY A 72 -14.97 1.28 -3.98
CA GLY A 72 -14.69 2.49 -3.20
C GLY A 72 -13.76 2.24 -2.01
N GLN A 73 -13.88 1.09 -1.34
CA GLN A 73 -12.95 0.71 -0.26
C GLN A 73 -11.52 0.50 -0.76
N CYS A 74 -11.33 -0.11 -1.93
CA CYS A 74 -10.01 -0.28 -2.56
C CYS A 74 -9.38 1.10 -2.84
N GLY A 75 -10.11 2.00 -3.50
CA GLY A 75 -9.63 3.35 -3.79
C GLY A 75 -9.29 4.15 -2.53
N ALA A 76 -10.19 4.15 -1.54
CA ALA A 76 -9.97 4.86 -0.28
C ALA A 76 -8.81 4.28 0.53
N ALA A 77 -8.66 2.95 0.58
CA ALA A 77 -7.56 2.29 1.27
C ALA A 77 -6.21 2.62 0.60
N LEU A 78 -6.15 2.61 -0.72
CA LEU A 78 -4.95 2.94 -1.49
C LEU A 78 -4.54 4.41 -1.29
N LEU A 79 -5.49 5.35 -1.33
CA LEU A 79 -5.23 6.76 -1.05
C LEU A 79 -4.67 6.96 0.37
N ARG A 80 -5.27 6.29 1.37
CA ARG A 80 -4.78 6.36 2.76
C ARG A 80 -3.40 5.72 2.91
N LEU A 81 -3.12 4.63 2.21
CA LEU A 81 -1.82 3.97 2.19
C LEU A 81 -0.74 4.94 1.65
N ARG A 82 -0.98 5.58 0.50
CA ARG A 82 -0.09 6.62 -0.07
C ARG A 82 0.17 7.75 0.91
N HIS A 83 -0.89 8.28 1.52
CA HIS A 83 -0.76 9.34 2.51
C HIS A 83 0.12 8.92 3.70
N GLN A 84 -0.08 7.72 4.24
CA GLN A 84 0.78 7.22 5.33
C GLN A 84 2.24 7.01 4.89
N LEU A 85 2.50 6.65 3.63
CA LEU A 85 3.85 6.54 3.09
C LEU A 85 4.54 7.92 2.97
N HIS A 86 3.81 8.97 2.58
CA HIS A 86 4.34 10.33 2.64
C HIS A 86 4.69 10.76 4.06
N VAL A 87 3.80 10.48 5.03
CA VAL A 87 4.05 10.73 6.46
C VAL A 87 5.30 9.97 6.93
N LYS A 88 5.46 8.71 6.52
CA LYS A 88 6.66 7.89 6.82
C LYS A 88 7.94 8.54 6.31
N SER A 89 7.92 9.02 5.06
CA SER A 89 9.06 9.73 4.46
C SER A 89 9.45 10.98 5.26
N ARG A 90 8.45 11.76 5.70
CA ARG A 90 8.66 12.93 6.57
C ARG A 90 9.24 12.54 7.93
N PHE A 91 8.76 11.47 8.56
CA PHE A 91 9.34 10.98 9.82
C PHE A 91 10.78 10.52 9.69
N ILE A 92 11.13 9.83 8.59
CA ILE A 92 12.50 9.42 8.33
C ILE A 92 13.42 10.64 8.17
N THR A 93 12.98 11.63 7.39
CA THR A 93 13.73 12.87 7.17
C THR A 93 13.90 13.66 8.47
N TYR A 94 12.82 13.79 9.26
CA TYR A 94 12.83 14.46 10.55
C TYR A 94 13.79 13.76 11.53
N LYS A 95 13.71 12.43 11.64
CA LYS A 95 14.61 11.65 12.50
C LYS A 95 16.07 11.88 12.12
N LYS A 96 16.41 11.82 10.82
CA LYS A 96 17.77 12.04 10.32
C LYS A 96 18.31 13.42 10.66
N LYS A 97 17.48 14.46 10.61
CA LYS A 97 17.90 15.85 10.85
C LYS A 97 17.94 16.23 12.34
N ASN A 98 16.98 15.75 13.13
CA ASN A 98 16.65 16.33 14.44
C ASN A 98 16.84 15.38 15.63
N SER A 99 16.95 14.05 15.45
CA SER A 99 17.19 13.13 16.57
C SER A 99 18.68 12.98 16.85
N ARG A 100 19.20 13.77 17.81
CA ARG A 100 20.60 13.71 18.25
C ARG A 100 20.82 12.97 19.58
N HIS A 101 19.79 12.86 20.43
CA HIS A 101 19.88 12.28 21.77
C HIS A 101 18.88 11.11 21.96
N GLN A 102 19.12 10.23 22.94
CA GLN A 102 18.34 8.99 23.12
C GLN A 102 16.83 9.23 23.20
N GLY A 103 16.36 10.15 24.05
CA GLY A 103 14.92 10.41 24.22
C GLY A 103 14.22 10.84 22.92
N ALA A 104 14.88 11.67 22.10
CA ALA A 104 14.35 12.09 20.80
C ALA A 104 14.29 10.94 19.80
N ASN A 105 15.29 10.05 19.83
CA ASN A 105 15.32 8.85 18.99
C ASN A 105 14.20 7.89 19.36
N THR A 106 13.97 7.63 20.66
CA THR A 106 12.87 6.78 21.14
C THR A 106 11.51 7.32 20.71
N ARG A 107 11.24 8.62 20.90
CA ARG A 107 9.98 9.24 20.43
C ARG A 107 9.79 9.10 18.92
N SER A 108 10.85 9.35 18.14
CA SER A 108 10.81 9.20 16.68
C SER A 108 10.55 7.75 16.26
N ARG A 109 11.15 6.77 16.94
CA ARG A 109 10.89 5.34 16.71
C ARG A 109 9.42 4.99 16.99
N THR A 110 8.86 5.44 18.11
CA THR A 110 7.45 5.20 18.45
C THR A 110 6.50 5.79 17.40
N LEU A 111 6.78 7.00 16.89
CA LEU A 111 5.98 7.62 15.82
C LEU A 111 6.04 6.81 14.52
N VAL A 112 7.22 6.34 14.12
CA VAL A 112 7.39 5.48 12.94
C VAL A 112 6.64 4.17 13.11
N ALA A 113 6.78 3.48 14.24
CA ALA A 113 6.08 2.22 14.52
C ALA A 113 4.54 2.39 14.47
N ARG A 114 4.03 3.50 15.00
CA ARG A 114 2.60 3.83 14.95
C ARG A 114 2.11 4.09 13.53
N ASN A 115 2.94 4.69 12.68
CA ASN A 115 2.65 4.88 11.25
C ASN A 115 2.72 3.55 10.49
N GLU A 116 3.67 2.67 10.80
CA GLU A 116 3.74 1.33 10.22
C GLU A 116 2.51 0.48 10.55
N SER A 117 1.99 0.59 11.78
CA SER A 117 0.72 -0.04 12.16
C SER A 117 -0.46 0.46 11.30
N LYS A 118 -0.48 1.76 10.96
CA LYS A 118 -1.49 2.33 10.04
C LYS A 118 -1.30 1.86 8.61
N LEU A 119 -0.06 1.68 8.14
CA LEU A 119 0.23 1.12 6.83
C LEU A 119 -0.31 -0.31 6.71
N CYS A 120 -0.05 -1.15 7.73
CA CYS A 120 -0.58 -2.50 7.81
C CYS A 120 -2.11 -2.52 7.73
N LEU A 121 -2.77 -1.70 8.57
CA LEU A 121 -4.22 -1.57 8.58
C LEU A 121 -4.80 -1.19 7.21
N HIS A 122 -4.19 -0.24 6.49
CA HIS A 122 -4.67 0.17 5.17
C HIS A 122 -4.38 -0.87 4.08
N SER A 123 -3.25 -1.57 4.18
CA SER A 123 -2.92 -2.70 3.30
C SER A 123 -3.93 -3.85 3.46
N GLU A 124 -4.22 -4.24 4.71
CA GLU A 124 -5.21 -5.29 5.02
C GLU A 124 -6.60 -4.92 4.52
N LYS A 125 -7.02 -3.65 4.70
CA LYS A 125 -8.31 -3.15 4.18
C LYS A 125 -8.39 -3.26 2.66
N TYR A 126 -7.33 -2.88 1.97
CA TYR A 126 -7.24 -3.01 0.52
C TYR A 126 -7.35 -4.48 0.09
N GLN A 127 -6.55 -5.37 0.68
CA GLN A 127 -6.53 -6.79 0.35
C GLN A 127 -7.86 -7.48 0.67
N THR A 128 -8.51 -7.11 1.77
CA THR A 128 -9.84 -7.63 2.15
C THR A 128 -10.90 -7.19 1.13
N ALA A 129 -10.90 -5.93 0.72
CA ALA A 129 -11.83 -5.43 -0.28
C ALA A 129 -11.57 -6.06 -1.67
N TRP A 130 -10.30 -6.15 -2.08
CA TRP A 130 -9.88 -6.80 -3.32
C TRP A 130 -10.31 -8.28 -3.36
N GLY A 131 -10.09 -9.00 -2.25
CA GLY A 131 -10.50 -10.40 -2.10
C GLY A 131 -12.02 -10.58 -2.16
N ALA A 132 -12.78 -9.64 -1.59
CA ALA A 132 -14.23 -9.64 -1.64
C ALA A 132 -14.77 -9.47 -3.07
N ILE A 133 -14.23 -8.52 -3.85
CA ILE A 133 -14.60 -8.33 -5.27
C ILE A 133 -14.25 -9.59 -6.07
N ARG A 134 -13.07 -10.17 -5.84
CA ARG A 134 -12.66 -11.42 -6.48
C ARG A 134 -13.63 -12.57 -6.16
N ALA A 135 -14.07 -12.70 -4.91
CA ALA A 135 -15.01 -13.74 -4.50
C ALA A 135 -16.41 -13.55 -5.11
N LEU A 136 -16.86 -12.31 -5.28
CA LEU A 136 -18.11 -12.00 -6.00
C LEU A 136 -18.01 -12.45 -7.47
N ASN A 137 -16.87 -12.23 -8.11
CA ASN A 137 -16.61 -12.59 -9.51
C ASN A 137 -16.19 -14.06 -9.74
N GLY A 138 -16.52 -14.97 -8.82
CA GLY A 138 -16.23 -16.40 -8.97
C GLY A 138 -14.74 -16.75 -8.87
N GLY A 139 -13.93 -15.90 -8.25
CA GLY A 139 -12.49 -16.13 -8.07
C GLY A 139 -11.59 -15.54 -9.15
N ASP A 140 -12.18 -14.93 -10.19
CA ASP A 140 -11.44 -14.35 -11.31
C ASP A 140 -10.78 -13.01 -10.91
N ALA A 141 -9.46 -12.96 -10.98
CA ALA A 141 -8.68 -11.76 -10.65
C ALA A 141 -8.74 -10.69 -11.75
N ALA A 142 -8.99 -11.07 -13.01
CA ALA A 142 -9.03 -10.12 -14.13
C ALA A 142 -10.25 -9.18 -14.02
N LYS A 143 -11.37 -9.70 -13.51
CA LYS A 143 -12.63 -8.96 -13.35
C LYS A 143 -12.65 -7.99 -12.17
N VAL A 144 -11.60 -7.94 -11.35
CA VAL A 144 -11.54 -7.07 -10.17
C VAL A 144 -11.28 -5.61 -10.55
N GLY A 145 -10.65 -5.33 -11.69
CA GLY A 145 -10.26 -3.98 -12.13
C GLY A 145 -9.08 -3.37 -11.35
N TRP A 146 -8.79 -3.87 -10.16
CA TRP A 146 -7.67 -3.46 -9.31
C TRP A 146 -6.52 -4.48 -9.33
N ARG A 147 -5.28 -3.98 -9.31
CA ARG A 147 -4.09 -4.82 -9.15
C ARG A 147 -3.99 -5.36 -7.73
N LYS A 148 -3.62 -6.63 -7.57
CA LYS A 148 -3.37 -7.20 -6.24
C LYS A 148 -2.20 -6.47 -5.57
N LEU A 149 -2.41 -5.95 -4.36
CA LEU A 149 -1.37 -5.29 -3.58
C LEU A 149 -0.47 -6.32 -2.91
N CYS A 150 0.79 -6.36 -3.31
CA CYS A 150 1.82 -7.17 -2.68
C CYS A 150 2.60 -6.35 -1.64
N GLN A 151 3.21 -7.01 -0.65
CA GLN A 151 4.08 -6.34 0.33
C GLN A 151 5.23 -5.61 -0.34
N GLY A 152 5.72 -6.17 -1.46
CA GLY A 152 6.71 -5.55 -2.32
C GLY A 152 6.26 -4.21 -2.89
N ASP A 153 4.96 -3.94 -3.06
CA ASP A 153 4.48 -2.69 -3.65
C ASP A 153 4.45 -1.53 -2.66
N ILE A 154 4.40 -1.83 -1.35
CA ILE A 154 4.31 -0.84 -0.27
C ILE A 154 5.70 -0.22 -0.03
N ARG A 155 6.06 0.74 -0.86
CA ARG A 155 7.36 1.42 -0.83
C ARG A 155 7.19 2.92 -0.80
N LEU A 156 8.13 3.62 -0.21
CA LEU A 156 8.16 5.08 -0.21
C LEU A 156 8.26 5.61 -1.64
N MET A 157 7.58 6.71 -1.92
CA MET A 157 7.84 7.51 -3.11
C MET A 157 9.25 8.07 -2.98
N GLU A 158 10.13 7.71 -3.90
CA GLU A 158 11.41 8.39 -4.06
C GLU A 158 11.22 9.56 -5.02
N ASP A 159 11.81 10.71 -4.69
CA ASP A 159 11.84 11.85 -5.59
C ASP A 159 12.66 11.47 -6.83
N ALA A 160 12.10 11.71 -8.02
CA ALA A 160 12.75 11.43 -9.29
C ALA A 160 14.08 12.18 -9.43
N GLU A 161 14.17 13.40 -8.88
CA GLU A 161 15.41 14.20 -8.83
C GLU A 161 16.47 13.54 -7.95
N ASP A 162 16.09 13.05 -6.78
CA ASP A 162 17.01 12.37 -5.85
C ASP A 162 17.53 11.05 -6.44
N LEU A 163 16.66 10.32 -7.12
CA LEU A 163 17.03 9.09 -7.83
C LEU A 163 18.01 9.39 -8.97
N ARG A 164 17.75 10.43 -9.78
CA ARG A 164 18.65 10.88 -10.86
C ARG A 164 20.02 11.29 -10.32
N LYS A 165 20.07 12.10 -9.26
CA LYS A 165 21.31 12.57 -8.63
C LYS A 165 22.14 11.40 -8.09
N ARG A 166 21.49 10.45 -7.40
CA ARG A 166 22.18 9.26 -6.87
C ARG A 166 22.68 8.34 -7.99
N ASN A 167 21.88 8.11 -9.03
CA ASN A 167 22.29 7.32 -10.19
C ASN A 167 23.47 7.98 -10.92
N LYS A 168 23.47 9.31 -11.06
CA LYS A 168 24.59 10.06 -11.65
C LYS A 168 25.86 9.94 -10.81
N ARG A 169 25.75 10.00 -9.47
CA ARG A 169 26.88 9.80 -8.56
C ARG A 169 27.46 8.40 -8.70
N ARG A 170 26.62 7.36 -8.70
CA ARG A 170 27.07 5.97 -8.85
C ARG A 170 27.71 5.71 -10.21
N LYS A 171 27.13 6.20 -11.32
CA LYS A 171 27.76 6.11 -12.65
C LYS A 171 29.17 6.72 -12.67
N ARG A 172 29.41 7.79 -11.91
CA ARG A 172 30.74 8.40 -11.77
C ARG A 172 31.68 7.53 -10.92
N GLU A 173 31.19 6.94 -9.83
CA GLU A 173 31.93 6.01 -8.97
C GLU A 173 32.32 4.74 -9.74
N ASP A 174 31.36 4.11 -10.45
CA ASP A 174 31.57 2.93 -11.30
C ASP A 174 32.57 3.23 -12.43
N ALA A 175 32.46 4.41 -13.07
CA ALA A 175 33.41 4.83 -14.09
C ALA A 175 34.83 5.06 -13.52
N ARG A 176 34.94 5.58 -12.29
CA ARG A 176 36.23 5.72 -11.60
C ARG A 176 36.83 4.35 -11.26
N ARG A 177 36.01 3.40 -10.79
CA ARG A 177 36.45 2.03 -10.48
C ARG A 177 36.98 1.34 -11.74
N LYS A 178 36.21 1.37 -12.83
CA LYS A 178 36.62 0.82 -14.13
C LYS A 178 37.88 1.49 -14.69
N ALA A 179 38.01 2.81 -14.56
CA ALA A 179 39.21 3.51 -14.99
C ALA A 179 40.45 3.14 -14.15
N LYS A 180 40.27 2.87 -12.85
CA LYS A 180 41.33 2.37 -11.97
C LYS A 180 41.74 0.94 -12.36
N GLU A 181 40.77 0.05 -12.54
CA GLU A 181 40.99 -1.32 -13.04
C GLU A 181 41.73 -1.31 -14.38
N GLN A 182 41.31 -0.47 -15.34
CA GLN A 182 41.98 -0.34 -16.64
C GLN A 182 43.43 0.18 -16.55
N ARG A 183 43.73 1.06 -15.59
CA ARG A 183 45.10 1.53 -15.36
C ARG A 183 46.00 0.43 -14.79
N LEU A 184 45.51 -0.30 -13.80
CA LEU A 184 46.23 -1.42 -13.18
C LEU A 184 46.52 -2.53 -14.22
N ILE A 185 45.56 -2.83 -15.10
CA ILE A 185 45.75 -3.77 -16.23
C ILE A 185 46.83 -3.24 -17.20
N ALA A 186 46.84 -1.94 -17.50
CA ALA A 186 47.82 -1.34 -18.41
C ALA A 186 49.24 -1.28 -17.81
N GLU A 187 49.37 -1.16 -16.49
CA GLU A 187 50.66 -1.23 -15.76
C GLU A 187 51.18 -2.67 -15.59
N GLY A 188 50.44 -3.68 -16.06
CA GLY A 188 50.87 -5.08 -16.01
C GLY A 188 50.74 -5.72 -14.62
N GLU A 189 50.02 -5.08 -13.70
CA GLU A 189 49.69 -5.64 -12.40
C GLU A 189 48.58 -6.70 -12.56
N LEU A 190 48.83 -7.93 -12.11
CA LEU A 190 47.79 -8.94 -12.01
C LEU A 190 46.75 -8.46 -11.00
N ILE A 191 45.55 -8.17 -11.49
CA ILE A 191 44.38 -7.97 -10.64
C ILE A 191 43.92 -9.36 -10.20
N GLU A 192 44.32 -9.79 -9.01
CA GLU A 192 43.57 -10.84 -8.33
C GLU A 192 42.14 -10.34 -8.14
N PRO A 193 41.10 -11.11 -8.51
CA PRO A 193 39.74 -10.75 -8.17
C PRO A 193 39.70 -10.66 -6.65
N GLU A 194 39.62 -9.43 -6.13
CA GLU A 194 39.30 -9.17 -4.75
C GLU A 194 37.93 -9.81 -4.56
N ASP A 195 37.90 -11.01 -3.95
CA ASP A 195 36.66 -11.57 -3.43
C ASP A 195 36.07 -10.44 -2.59
N ASP A 196 34.83 -10.07 -2.89
CA ASP A 196 34.07 -9.08 -2.13
C ASP A 196 33.90 -9.63 -0.70
N GLU A 197 34.97 -9.61 0.11
CA GLU A 197 34.91 -9.92 1.52
C GLU A 197 33.95 -8.91 2.11
N GLU A 198 32.89 -9.50 2.64
CA GLU A 198 31.63 -8.93 3.03
C GLU A 198 31.88 -7.83 4.08
N GLY A 199 32.19 -6.64 3.59
CA GLY A 199 32.50 -5.46 4.36
C GLY A 199 31.34 -5.10 5.27
N ASP A 200 31.55 -5.43 6.54
CA ASP A 200 30.87 -4.99 7.76
C ASP A 200 29.50 -4.30 7.55
N ASN A 201 28.46 -5.04 7.93
CA ASN A 201 27.04 -4.68 7.85
C ASN A 201 26.66 -3.51 8.77
N ALA A 202 27.22 -2.33 8.55
CA ALA A 202 26.79 -1.07 9.12
C ALA A 202 25.77 -0.39 8.18
N ALA A 203 24.54 -0.92 8.15
CA ALA A 203 23.31 -0.22 7.75
C ALA A 203 23.37 0.61 6.43
N GLY A 204 23.39 -0.04 5.25
CA GLY A 204 23.66 0.73 4.03
C GLY A 204 23.30 0.22 2.63
N THR A 205 22.29 -0.65 2.44
CA THR A 205 21.56 -0.79 1.15
C THR A 205 22.32 -1.29 -0.11
N ALA A 206 22.66 -2.57 -0.17
CA ALA A 206 22.55 -3.30 -1.44
C ALA A 206 21.05 -3.55 -1.71
N ARG A 207 20.38 -2.59 -2.34
CA ARG A 207 18.94 -2.71 -2.68
C ARG A 207 18.79 -3.50 -3.99
N PRO A 208 18.00 -4.59 -4.02
CA PRO A 208 17.79 -5.37 -5.24
C PRO A 208 17.22 -4.51 -6.37
N GLU A 209 17.62 -4.80 -7.61
CA GLU A 209 17.31 -4.07 -8.86
C GLU A 209 15.82 -3.67 -8.98
N ASN A 210 14.94 -4.57 -8.54
CA ASN A 210 13.47 -4.40 -8.53
C ASN A 210 12.95 -3.29 -7.59
N ARG A 211 13.80 -2.69 -6.74
CA ARG A 211 13.48 -1.57 -5.83
C ARG A 211 13.77 -0.19 -6.43
N ARG A 212 14.27 -0.12 -7.67
CA ARG A 212 14.65 1.11 -8.38
C ARG A 212 13.52 1.70 -9.24
N VAL A 213 12.44 0.95 -9.46
CA VAL A 213 11.24 1.37 -10.21
C VAL A 213 10.16 1.84 -9.23
N LEU A 214 9.52 2.98 -9.53
CA LEU A 214 8.38 3.48 -8.76
C LEU A 214 7.29 2.40 -8.69
N SER A 215 6.83 2.08 -7.49
CA SER A 215 5.74 1.12 -7.32
C SER A 215 4.48 1.61 -8.03
N TRP A 216 3.69 0.69 -8.59
CA TRP A 216 2.44 1.02 -9.29
C TRP A 216 1.45 1.78 -8.41
N ILE A 217 1.54 1.61 -7.09
CA ILE A 217 0.74 2.40 -6.15
C ILE A 217 1.01 3.90 -6.28
N TRP A 218 2.11 4.33 -6.89
CA TRP A 218 2.43 5.73 -7.15
C TRP A 218 2.21 6.15 -8.61
N MET A 219 2.21 5.19 -9.52
CA MET A 219 1.99 5.45 -10.96
C MET A 219 0.56 5.90 -11.24
N VAL A 220 -0.40 5.51 -10.39
CA VAL A 220 -1.82 5.91 -10.53
C VAL A 220 -2.11 7.20 -9.75
N THR A 221 -1.26 8.21 -9.93
CA THR A 221 -1.53 9.56 -9.40
C THR A 221 -1.62 10.58 -10.54
N GLY A 222 -2.50 10.28 -11.48
CA GLY A 222 -3.22 11.23 -12.32
C GLY A 222 -4.68 10.77 -12.30
N THR A 223 -5.55 11.48 -11.58
CA THR A 223 -6.62 12.31 -12.19
C THR A 223 -7.51 11.50 -13.11
N THR A 224 -8.80 11.57 -12.83
CA THR A 224 -9.92 11.03 -13.61
C THR A 224 -10.03 11.73 -14.98
N GLY A 225 -8.94 11.76 -15.74
CA GLY A 225 -8.82 12.50 -16.99
C GLY A 225 -7.71 11.94 -17.85
N SER A 226 -7.94 11.98 -19.16
CA SER A 226 -6.93 11.65 -20.17
C SER A 226 -5.66 12.48 -19.94
N ASP A 227 -4.51 12.03 -20.46
CA ASP A 227 -3.21 12.74 -20.35
C ASP A 227 -3.31 14.24 -20.68
N VAL A 228 -4.21 14.58 -21.61
CA VAL A 228 -4.57 15.94 -22.02
C VAL A 228 -5.14 16.78 -20.88
N GLU A 229 -6.05 16.22 -20.08
CA GLU A 229 -6.67 16.91 -18.94
C GLU A 229 -5.67 17.13 -17.80
N ILE A 230 -4.69 16.23 -17.67
CA ILE A 230 -3.60 16.35 -16.70
C ILE A 230 -2.68 17.51 -17.08
N GLU A 231 -2.31 17.60 -18.36
CA GLU A 231 -1.51 18.71 -18.88
C GLU A 231 -2.22 20.06 -18.71
N GLU A 232 -3.52 20.12 -18.95
CA GLU A 232 -4.31 21.34 -18.79
C GLU A 232 -4.38 21.80 -17.33
N ALA A 233 -4.64 20.87 -16.40
CA ALA A 233 -4.62 21.16 -14.96
C ALA A 233 -3.24 21.66 -14.48
N LEU A 234 -2.15 21.07 -14.99
CA LEU A 234 -0.78 21.51 -14.72
C LEU A 234 -0.49 22.92 -15.23
N ARG A 235 -0.95 23.27 -16.45
CA ARG A 235 -0.81 24.64 -16.98
C ARG A 235 -1.57 25.65 -16.13
N ILE A 236 -2.77 25.31 -15.69
CA ILE A 236 -3.61 26.19 -14.85
C ILE A 236 -2.92 26.45 -13.50
N GLU A 237 -2.43 25.41 -12.82
CA GLU A 237 -1.73 25.59 -11.53
C GLU A 237 -0.39 26.31 -11.70
N TRP A 238 0.34 26.06 -12.80
CA TRP A 238 1.54 26.83 -13.13
C TRP A 238 1.22 28.31 -13.33
N ALA A 239 0.18 28.65 -14.09
CA ALA A 239 -0.24 30.03 -14.29
C ALA A 239 -0.64 30.72 -12.97
N LYS A 240 -1.38 30.02 -12.10
CA LYS A 240 -1.72 30.53 -10.75
C LYS A 240 -0.48 30.76 -9.89
N ALA A 241 0.46 29.81 -9.87
CA ALA A 241 1.71 29.94 -9.12
C ALA A 241 2.58 31.08 -9.66
N TYR A 242 2.63 31.23 -10.99
CA TYR A 242 3.35 32.30 -11.67
C TYR A 242 2.82 33.68 -11.29
N VAL A 243 1.50 33.87 -11.32
CA VAL A 243 0.86 35.12 -10.87
C VAL A 243 1.14 35.40 -9.39
N ARG A 244 1.08 34.39 -8.52
CA ARG A 244 1.43 34.53 -7.10
C ARG A 244 2.89 34.92 -6.88
N SER A 245 3.80 34.48 -7.75
CA SER A 245 5.23 34.79 -7.64
C SER A 245 5.59 36.21 -8.13
N ARG A 246 4.70 36.86 -8.89
CA ARG A 246 4.88 38.22 -9.42
C ARG A 246 4.06 39.28 -8.68
N ARG A 247 3.44 38.90 -7.55
CA ARG A 247 2.88 39.81 -6.55
C ARG A 247 3.90 39.96 -5.42
#